data_AF-Q9VK00-F1
#
_entry.id   AF-Q9VK00-F1
#
_cell.length_a   1.000
_cell.length_b   1.000
_cell.length_c   1.000
_cell.angle_alpha   90.00
_cell.angle_beta   90.00
_cell.angle_gamma   90.00
#
_symmetry.space_group_name_H-M   'P 1'
#
loop_
_entity.id
_entity.type
_entity.pdbx_description
1 polymer ?
#
loop_
_entity_poly.entity_id
_entity_poly.type
_entity_poly.pdbx_seq_one_letter_code
_entity_poly.pdbx_strand_id
1 'polypeptide(L)'
;MHSTKSAVLLLALAISASCVVATPHPEFLDEIFGSINQTGQHIISGFVNATRNGTAIAGEFLDSIRNSSAQYTHETLEFAQKIADAVHRAATESIVDFSATLRAQIDALHQGIDRVRNILQREALKDALARLQTVNTVVNDLEVAVNNLNDRIDEKKQEYFAIIQKKWYQWSDAQLERVDKLTNGVGNEEAEEIINELLSRYSGYLHSCLEELQAQQATFEQNVQEAIEKYHNATNELTDQVELCVQFNLSFLSCRNGINEALRGLDSAPAELLTLKLQGIRLLAIGLNASGCVGQTLAEHELEKPSVERKLDEIIAEYQEQQTSTDDDSSSNNETTTISS
;
A
#
# COMPACT_ATOMS: atom_id res chain seq x y z
N MET A 1 -28.84 5.99 0.24
CA MET A 1 -28.04 6.05 1.49
C MET A 1 -26.57 5.99 1.09
N HIS A 2 -25.79 7.06 1.32
CA HIS A 2 -24.40 7.14 0.85
C HIS A 2 -23.48 6.07 1.48
N SER A 3 -22.57 5.54 0.66
CA SER A 3 -21.19 5.21 1.06
C SER A 3 -21.02 4.20 2.21
N THR A 4 -21.06 2.91 1.89
CA THR A 4 -20.65 1.84 2.83
C THR A 4 -19.84 0.72 2.15
N LYS A 5 -20.10 0.46 0.87
CA LYS A 5 -19.52 -0.67 0.12
C LYS A 5 -18.18 -0.34 -0.57
N SER A 6 -17.96 0.91 -1.00
CA SER A 6 -16.64 1.36 -1.51
C SER A 6 -15.53 1.34 -0.45
N ALA A 7 -15.89 1.37 0.83
CA ALA A 7 -14.94 1.27 1.94
C ALA A 7 -14.49 -0.17 2.22
N VAL A 8 -15.35 -1.18 2.00
CA VAL A 8 -14.99 -2.62 2.09
C VAL A 8 -13.92 -2.98 1.04
N LEU A 9 -14.04 -2.33 -0.11
CA LEU A 9 -13.19 -2.46 -1.29
C LEU A 9 -11.77 -1.97 -1.11
N LEU A 10 -11.68 -0.86 -0.40
CA LEU A 10 -10.42 -0.27 0.00
C LEU A 10 -9.83 -1.07 1.18
N LEU A 11 -10.63 -1.62 2.11
CA LEU A 11 -10.16 -2.52 3.19
C LEU A 11 -9.36 -3.72 2.68
N ALA A 12 -9.84 -4.33 1.61
CA ALA A 12 -9.22 -5.50 1.03
C ALA A 12 -7.80 -5.17 0.52
N LEU A 13 -7.62 -3.97 -0.06
CA LEU A 13 -6.32 -3.41 -0.46
C LEU A 13 -5.41 -3.05 0.73
N ALA A 14 -5.96 -2.88 1.93
CA ALA A 14 -5.18 -2.43 3.08
C ALA A 14 -4.75 -3.64 3.95
N ILE A 15 -5.60 -4.67 4.06
CA ILE A 15 -5.37 -5.85 4.89
C ILE A 15 -4.32 -6.81 4.30
N SER A 16 -4.17 -6.83 2.97
CA SER A 16 -3.12 -7.60 2.27
C SER A 16 -1.70 -7.07 2.55
N ALA A 17 -1.55 -5.84 3.05
CA ALA A 17 -0.28 -5.18 3.33
C ALA A 17 0.18 -5.26 4.81
N SER A 18 -0.65 -5.76 5.73
CA SER A 18 -0.37 -5.66 7.18
C SER A 18 0.37 -6.85 7.80
N CYS A 19 0.57 -7.98 7.11
CA CYS A 19 1.17 -9.21 7.66
C CYS A 19 2.70 -9.12 7.83
N VAL A 20 3.18 -8.30 8.77
CA VAL A 20 4.62 -8.18 9.05
C VAL A 20 4.89 -8.10 10.55
N VAL A 21 5.65 -9.10 11.01
CA VAL A 21 6.30 -9.15 12.32
C VAL A 21 7.45 -8.13 12.32
N ALA A 22 7.15 -6.86 12.60
CA ALA A 22 8.15 -5.90 13.03
C ALA A 22 8.00 -5.67 14.54
N THR A 23 9.10 -5.73 15.28
CA THR A 23 9.12 -5.22 16.67
C THR A 23 9.02 -3.70 16.58
N PRO A 24 7.89 -3.08 16.96
CA PRO A 24 7.71 -1.67 16.67
C PRO A 24 8.52 -0.84 17.67
N HIS A 25 9.10 0.27 17.21
CA HIS A 25 9.52 1.32 18.13
C HIS A 25 8.29 1.78 18.94
N PRO A 26 8.35 1.72 20.30
CA PRO A 26 7.18 1.88 21.16
C PRO A 26 6.49 3.24 21.01
N GLU A 27 7.24 4.29 20.66
CA GLU A 27 6.71 5.65 20.51
C GLU A 27 5.72 5.79 19.33
N PHE A 28 5.91 5.03 18.25
CA PHE A 28 5.04 5.07 17.07
C PHE A 28 3.73 4.29 17.28
N LEU A 29 3.80 3.18 18.01
CA LEU A 29 2.60 2.44 18.37
C LEU A 29 1.71 3.23 19.31
N ASP A 30 2.27 3.94 20.28
CA ASP A 30 1.44 4.69 21.24
C ASP A 30 0.61 5.79 20.57
N GLU A 31 1.12 6.42 19.50
CA GLU A 31 0.37 7.40 18.70
C GLU A 31 -0.78 6.73 17.91
N ILE A 32 -0.53 5.55 17.34
CA ILE A 32 -1.53 4.77 16.61
C ILE A 32 -2.58 4.19 17.57
N PHE A 33 -2.16 3.55 18.65
CA PHE A 33 -3.02 2.94 19.66
C PHE A 33 -3.83 3.97 20.45
N GLY A 34 -3.26 5.15 20.69
CA GLY A 34 -3.95 6.26 21.36
C GLY A 34 -5.10 6.83 20.53
N SER A 35 -5.10 6.61 19.21
CA SER A 35 -6.15 7.10 18.30
C SER A 35 -7.33 6.14 18.10
N ILE A 36 -7.28 4.93 18.69
CA ILE A 36 -8.19 3.83 18.35
C ILE A 36 -9.09 3.45 19.54
N ASN A 37 -10.41 3.34 19.29
CA ASN A 37 -11.41 2.91 20.27
C ASN A 37 -11.16 1.45 20.74
N GLN A 38 -11.72 1.04 21.89
CA GLN A 38 -11.53 -0.29 22.51
C GLN A 38 -11.72 -1.48 21.54
N THR A 39 -12.61 -1.34 20.56
CA THR A 39 -12.86 -2.37 19.55
C THR A 39 -11.69 -2.56 18.58
N GLY A 40 -11.02 -1.49 18.16
CA GLY A 40 -9.84 -1.58 17.30
C GLY A 40 -8.65 -2.18 18.05
N GLN A 41 -8.57 -1.99 19.37
CA GLN A 41 -7.56 -2.67 20.20
C GLN A 41 -7.73 -4.20 20.19
N HIS A 42 -8.97 -4.71 20.12
CA HIS A 42 -9.23 -6.14 19.99
C HIS A 42 -8.79 -6.71 18.64
N ILE A 43 -9.05 -5.98 17.55
CA ILE A 43 -8.60 -6.32 16.20
C ILE A 43 -7.07 -6.37 16.16
N ILE A 44 -6.41 -5.38 16.75
CA ILE A 44 -4.95 -5.34 16.86
C ILE A 44 -4.42 -6.53 17.67
N SER A 45 -5.08 -6.90 18.77
CA SER A 45 -4.68 -8.07 19.56
C SER A 45 -4.83 -9.39 18.77
N GLY A 46 -5.87 -9.52 17.96
CA GLY A 46 -6.07 -10.66 17.05
C GLY A 46 -5.02 -10.68 15.95
N PHE A 47 -4.71 -9.52 15.39
CA PHE A 47 -3.69 -9.32 14.37
C PHE A 47 -2.30 -9.72 14.87
N VAL A 48 -1.86 -9.16 16.01
CA VAL A 48 -0.58 -9.43 16.67
C VAL A 48 -0.46 -10.92 17.06
N ASN A 49 -1.54 -11.55 17.51
CA ASN A 49 -1.54 -12.98 17.82
C ASN A 49 -1.41 -13.87 16.57
N ALA A 50 -2.01 -13.47 15.44
CA ALA A 50 -1.89 -14.18 14.17
C ALA A 50 -0.48 -14.07 13.57
N THR A 51 0.13 -12.86 13.62
CA THR A 51 1.51 -12.65 13.15
C THR A 51 2.52 -13.43 13.98
N ARG A 52 2.31 -13.53 15.30
CA ARG A 52 3.20 -14.27 16.21
C ARG A 52 3.20 -15.79 15.97
N ASN A 53 2.12 -16.33 15.43
CA ASN A 53 1.94 -17.77 15.19
C ASN A 53 2.22 -18.20 13.74
N GLY A 54 2.59 -17.29 12.84
CA GLY A 54 2.88 -17.60 11.43
C GLY A 54 1.71 -18.21 10.66
N THR A 55 0.50 -18.10 11.21
CA THR A 55 -0.73 -18.60 10.56
C THR A 55 -1.25 -17.53 9.62
N ALA A 56 -1.50 -17.92 8.36
CA ALA A 56 -2.24 -17.10 7.41
C ALA A 56 -3.46 -16.50 8.11
N ILE A 57 -3.69 -15.19 7.91
CA ILE A 57 -4.83 -14.47 8.49
C ILE A 57 -6.07 -15.33 8.25
N ALA A 58 -6.59 -15.89 9.35
CA ALA A 58 -7.63 -16.90 9.30
C ALA A 58 -8.88 -16.30 8.63
N GLY A 59 -9.58 -17.10 7.81
CA GLY A 59 -10.81 -16.70 7.14
C GLY A 59 -11.86 -16.08 8.07
N GLU A 60 -11.81 -16.39 9.37
CA GLU A 60 -12.65 -15.78 10.42
C GLU A 60 -12.46 -14.26 10.56
N PHE A 61 -11.26 -13.73 10.31
CA PHE A 61 -10.99 -12.28 10.31
C PHE A 61 -11.68 -11.59 9.13
N LEU A 62 -11.59 -12.19 7.94
CA LEU A 62 -12.26 -11.70 6.73
C LEU A 62 -13.79 -11.79 6.87
N ASP A 63 -14.30 -12.86 7.48
CA ASP A 63 -15.73 -13.02 7.74
C ASP A 63 -16.26 -12.02 8.78
N SER A 64 -15.47 -11.69 9.80
CA SER A 64 -15.82 -10.67 10.79
C SER A 64 -15.88 -9.27 10.17
N ILE A 65 -14.96 -8.97 9.23
CA ILE A 65 -14.91 -7.72 8.48
C ILE A 65 -16.05 -7.61 7.46
N ARG A 66 -16.36 -8.71 6.77
CA ARG A 66 -17.46 -8.77 5.79
C ARG A 66 -18.83 -8.51 6.44
N ASN A 67 -18.98 -8.86 7.71
CA ASN A 67 -20.19 -8.63 8.50
C ASN A 67 -20.20 -7.29 9.25
N SER A 68 -19.14 -6.49 9.13
CA SER A 68 -18.97 -5.25 9.88
C SER A 68 -19.60 -4.07 9.15
N SER A 69 -20.37 -3.24 9.87
CA SER A 69 -21.06 -2.08 9.28
C SER A 69 -20.08 -1.07 8.66
N ALA A 70 -20.53 -0.36 7.62
CA ALA A 70 -19.88 0.76 6.91
C ALA A 70 -18.84 1.62 7.64
N GLN A 71 -19.10 1.93 8.91
CA GLN A 71 -18.24 2.79 9.71
C GLN A 71 -16.88 2.11 9.98
N TYR A 72 -16.90 0.79 10.20
CA TYR A 72 -15.70 -0.01 10.46
C TYR A 72 -14.84 -0.21 9.20
N THR A 73 -15.46 -0.19 8.02
CA THR A 73 -14.75 -0.36 6.76
C THR A 73 -14.07 0.95 6.32
N HIS A 74 -14.48 2.09 6.82
CA HIS A 74 -13.70 3.31 6.58
C HIS A 74 -12.48 3.37 7.52
N GLU A 75 -12.68 3.12 8.82
CA GLU A 75 -11.62 3.17 9.83
C GLU A 75 -10.51 2.12 9.57
N THR A 76 -10.88 0.90 9.19
CA THR A 76 -9.88 -0.17 8.94
C THR A 76 -9.11 0.07 7.63
N LEU A 77 -9.71 0.72 6.64
CA LEU A 77 -9.00 1.14 5.43
C LEU A 77 -7.94 2.16 5.80
N GLU A 78 -8.38 3.26 6.41
CA GLU A 78 -7.48 4.38 6.69
C GLU A 78 -6.31 3.91 7.55
N PHE A 79 -6.59 3.03 8.50
CA PHE A 79 -5.57 2.40 9.33
C PHE A 79 -4.55 1.60 8.52
N ALA A 80 -5.01 0.70 7.67
CA ALA A 80 -4.08 -0.16 6.96
C ALA A 80 -3.37 0.55 5.79
N GLN A 81 -3.97 1.60 5.22
CA GLN A 81 -3.27 2.55 4.37
C GLN A 81 -2.19 3.31 5.16
N LYS A 82 -2.49 3.80 6.37
CA LYS A 82 -1.50 4.45 7.25
C LYS A 82 -0.34 3.51 7.61
N ILE A 83 -0.60 2.22 7.82
CA ILE A 83 0.45 1.22 8.02
C ILE A 83 1.33 1.09 6.77
N ALA A 84 0.73 0.88 5.61
CA ALA A 84 1.48 0.76 4.36
C ALA A 84 2.33 2.02 4.10
N ASP A 85 1.74 3.21 4.25
CA ASP A 85 2.45 4.49 4.11
C ASP A 85 3.55 4.66 5.17
N ALA A 86 3.42 4.07 6.35
CA ALA A 86 4.45 4.10 7.39
C ALA A 86 5.60 3.13 7.10
N VAL A 87 5.31 1.89 6.67
CA VAL A 87 6.33 0.91 6.26
C VAL A 87 7.14 1.44 5.08
N HIS A 88 6.45 2.01 4.10
CA HIS A 88 7.06 2.65 2.94
C HIS A 88 7.97 3.82 3.33
N ARG A 89 7.50 4.72 4.19
CA ARG A 89 8.31 5.83 4.71
C ARG A 89 9.50 5.33 5.52
N ALA A 90 9.31 4.33 6.39
CA ALA A 90 10.40 3.76 7.16
C ALA A 90 11.49 3.16 6.26
N ALA A 91 11.12 2.44 5.20
CA ALA A 91 12.07 1.88 4.25
C ALA A 91 12.82 2.97 3.46
N THR A 92 12.12 3.99 2.95
CA THR A 92 12.73 5.07 2.17
C THR A 92 13.58 6.01 3.02
N GLU A 93 13.07 6.45 4.18
CA GLU A 93 13.80 7.32 5.12
C GLU A 93 15.02 6.62 5.71
N SER A 94 14.93 5.33 6.06
CA SER A 94 16.09 4.58 6.58
C SER A 94 17.21 4.47 5.55
N ILE A 95 16.90 4.24 4.26
CA ILE A 95 17.92 4.23 3.20
C ILE A 95 18.59 5.61 3.10
N VAL A 96 17.81 6.69 3.07
CA VAL A 96 18.33 8.06 2.94
C VAL A 96 19.21 8.42 4.12
N ASP A 97 18.78 8.11 5.34
CA ASP A 97 19.54 8.36 6.57
C ASP A 97 20.85 7.55 6.59
N PHE A 98 20.79 6.25 6.27
CA PHE A 98 22.00 5.42 6.20
C PHE A 98 22.97 5.89 5.11
N SER A 99 22.45 6.28 3.95
CA SER A 99 23.20 6.87 2.84
C SER A 99 23.89 8.17 3.27
N ALA A 100 23.25 9.03 4.06
CA ALA A 100 23.84 10.24 4.62
C ALA A 100 24.94 9.92 5.66
N THR A 101 24.67 9.00 6.59
CA THR A 101 25.63 8.55 7.60
C THR A 101 26.88 7.96 6.96
N LEU A 102 26.74 7.08 5.95
CA LEU A 102 27.87 6.51 5.22
C LEU A 102 28.74 7.59 4.57
N ARG A 103 28.14 8.59 3.91
CA ARG A 103 28.91 9.69 3.29
C ARG A 103 29.68 10.49 4.35
N ALA A 104 29.04 10.82 5.46
CA ALA A 104 29.71 11.52 6.57
C ALA A 104 30.89 10.72 7.13
N GLN A 105 30.73 9.40 7.32
CA GLN A 105 31.81 8.54 7.83
C GLN A 105 32.95 8.36 6.81
N ILE A 106 32.62 8.23 5.52
CA ILE A 106 33.61 8.19 4.44
C ILE A 106 34.44 9.48 4.44
N ASP A 107 33.80 10.64 4.57
CA ASP A 107 34.49 11.94 4.59
C ASP A 107 35.37 12.11 5.84
N ALA A 108 34.86 11.72 7.02
CA ALA A 108 35.61 11.75 8.27
C ALA A 108 36.85 10.84 8.21
N LEU A 109 36.70 9.63 7.66
CA LEU A 109 37.77 8.66 7.53
C LEU A 109 38.85 9.11 6.53
N HIS A 110 38.46 9.70 5.39
CA HIS A 110 39.42 10.34 4.47
C HIS A 110 40.30 11.37 5.19
N GLN A 111 39.68 12.27 5.98
CA GLN A 111 40.42 13.29 6.73
C GLN A 111 41.28 12.69 7.84
N GLY A 112 40.83 11.60 8.47
CA GLY A 112 41.54 10.90 9.54
C GLY A 112 42.79 10.18 9.05
N ILE A 113 42.72 9.51 7.90
CA ILE A 113 43.82 8.73 7.29
C ILE A 113 45.08 9.57 7.10
N ASP A 114 44.94 10.82 6.65
CA ASP A 114 46.08 11.72 6.39
C ASP A 114 46.82 12.16 7.67
N ARG A 115 46.12 12.14 8.81
CA ARG A 115 46.67 12.51 10.12
C ARG A 115 47.47 11.38 10.77
N VAL A 116 47.18 10.12 10.40
CA VAL A 116 47.82 8.94 10.99
C VAL A 116 49.19 8.69 10.37
N ARG A 117 50.25 8.78 11.18
CA ARG A 117 51.65 8.60 10.74
C ARG A 117 52.06 7.14 10.56
N ASN A 118 51.49 6.23 11.35
CA ASN A 118 51.86 4.82 11.31
C ASN A 118 51.30 4.16 10.03
N ILE A 119 52.18 3.58 9.21
CA ILE A 119 51.82 3.01 7.91
C ILE A 119 50.82 1.85 8.05
N LEU A 120 50.97 0.99 9.07
CA LEU A 120 50.10 -0.17 9.29
C LEU A 120 48.71 0.24 9.80
N GLN A 121 48.63 1.24 10.67
CA GLN A 121 47.34 1.82 11.06
C GLN A 121 46.66 2.48 9.87
N ARG A 122 47.43 3.20 9.05
CA ARG A 122 46.92 3.84 7.83
C ARG A 122 46.38 2.82 6.84
N GLU A 123 47.00 1.65 6.72
CA GLU A 123 46.51 0.54 5.88
C GLU A 123 45.16 0.02 6.39
N ALA A 124 45.02 -0.26 7.70
CA ALA A 124 43.75 -0.70 8.28
C ALA A 124 42.62 0.33 8.07
N LEU A 125 42.92 1.63 8.22
CA LEU A 125 41.96 2.70 7.95
C LEU A 125 41.60 2.80 6.46
N LYS A 126 42.54 2.54 5.55
CA LYS A 126 42.25 2.47 4.11
C LYS A 126 41.37 1.29 3.74
N ASP A 127 41.56 0.14 4.40
CA ASP A 127 40.70 -1.04 4.22
C ASP A 127 39.27 -0.74 4.70
N ALA A 128 39.13 -0.09 5.85
CA ALA A 128 37.86 0.42 6.36
C ALA A 128 37.18 1.35 5.35
N LEU A 129 37.94 2.30 4.80
CA LEU A 129 37.44 3.27 3.83
C LEU A 129 36.95 2.59 2.55
N ALA A 130 37.74 1.67 2.01
CA ALA A 130 37.37 0.93 0.80
C ALA A 130 36.08 0.11 1.00
N ARG A 131 35.90 -0.50 2.18
CA ARG A 131 34.65 -1.20 2.52
C ARG A 131 33.47 -0.23 2.59
N LEU A 132 33.59 0.88 3.32
CA LEU A 132 32.51 1.88 3.42
C LEU A 132 32.12 2.45 2.05
N GLN A 133 33.10 2.74 1.18
CA GLN A 133 32.85 3.17 -0.20
C GLN A 133 32.09 2.12 -1.02
N THR A 134 32.42 0.84 -0.82
CA THR A 134 31.70 -0.28 -1.47
C THR A 134 30.25 -0.34 -0.98
N VAL A 135 30.02 -0.29 0.34
CA VAL A 135 28.68 -0.31 0.93
C VAL A 135 27.88 0.90 0.45
N ASN A 136 28.44 2.10 0.51
CA ASN A 136 27.81 3.33 0.02
C ASN A 136 27.41 3.24 -1.46
N THR A 137 28.23 2.63 -2.30
CA THR A 137 27.88 2.42 -3.71
C THR A 137 26.64 1.54 -3.85
N VAL A 138 26.56 0.42 -3.11
CA VAL A 138 25.40 -0.49 -3.19
C VAL A 138 24.15 0.10 -2.52
N VAL A 139 24.29 0.89 -1.45
CA VAL A 139 23.18 1.62 -0.83
C VAL A 139 22.60 2.67 -1.77
N ASN A 140 23.45 3.47 -2.46
CA ASN A 140 22.98 4.42 -3.48
C ASN A 140 22.24 3.70 -4.62
N ASP A 141 22.76 2.57 -5.07
CA ASP A 141 22.12 1.73 -6.08
C ASP A 141 20.76 1.19 -5.63
N LEU A 142 20.64 0.83 -4.34
CA LEU A 142 19.38 0.39 -3.73
C LEU A 142 18.39 1.55 -3.59
N GLU A 143 18.84 2.71 -3.14
CA GLU A 143 18.05 3.95 -3.02
C GLU A 143 17.38 4.31 -4.36
N VAL A 144 18.18 4.34 -5.44
CA VAL A 144 17.68 4.60 -6.80
C VAL A 144 16.69 3.52 -7.24
N ALA A 145 16.96 2.24 -6.93
CA ALA A 145 16.08 1.14 -7.32
C ALA A 145 14.74 1.15 -6.56
N VAL A 146 14.74 1.44 -5.26
CA VAL A 146 13.54 1.56 -4.42
C VAL A 146 12.70 2.75 -4.86
N ASN A 147 13.32 3.93 -5.07
CA ASN A 147 12.59 5.10 -5.56
C ASN A 147 11.98 4.85 -6.94
N ASN A 148 12.72 4.26 -7.88
CA ASN A 148 12.19 3.94 -9.20
C ASN A 148 11.04 2.92 -9.15
N LEU A 149 11.15 1.90 -8.28
CA LEU A 149 10.10 0.92 -8.06
C LEU A 149 8.81 1.59 -7.57
N ASN A 150 8.94 2.44 -6.56
CA ASN A 150 7.83 3.15 -5.93
C ASN A 150 7.16 4.12 -6.91
N ASP A 151 7.94 4.94 -7.62
CA ASP A 151 7.43 5.86 -8.64
C ASP A 151 6.59 5.13 -9.70
N ARG A 152 7.07 3.97 -10.16
CA ARG A 152 6.36 3.17 -11.18
C ARG A 152 5.08 2.52 -10.66
N ILE A 153 5.06 2.06 -9.42
CA ILE A 153 3.86 1.52 -8.78
C ILE A 153 2.84 2.65 -8.58
N ASP A 154 3.27 3.80 -8.06
CA ASP A 154 2.39 4.94 -7.80
C ASP A 154 1.83 5.56 -9.09
N GLU A 155 2.63 5.67 -10.15
CA GLU A 155 2.17 6.11 -11.47
C GLU A 155 0.99 5.23 -11.94
N LYS A 156 1.13 3.90 -11.86
CA LYS A 156 0.08 2.97 -12.27
C LYS A 156 -1.13 3.02 -11.35
N LYS A 157 -0.92 3.14 -10.04
CA LYS A 157 -1.99 3.33 -9.05
C LYS A 157 -2.83 4.57 -9.38
N GLN A 158 -2.19 5.70 -9.66
CA GLN A 158 -2.86 6.95 -10.01
C GLN A 158 -3.60 6.85 -11.35
N GLU A 159 -2.97 6.25 -12.36
CA GLU A 159 -3.59 6.00 -13.67
C GLU A 159 -4.89 5.21 -13.53
N TYR A 160 -4.85 4.06 -12.84
CA TYR A 160 -6.03 3.22 -12.66
C TYR A 160 -7.07 3.84 -11.74
N PHE A 161 -6.65 4.55 -10.68
CA PHE A 161 -7.57 5.27 -9.81
C PHE A 161 -8.37 6.31 -10.60
N ALA A 162 -7.74 7.08 -11.48
CA ALA A 162 -8.42 8.06 -12.32
C ALA A 162 -9.41 7.38 -13.28
N ILE A 163 -9.06 6.21 -13.83
CA ILE A 163 -9.96 5.44 -14.69
C ILE A 163 -11.17 4.94 -13.89
N ILE A 164 -10.97 4.33 -12.72
CA ILE A 164 -12.05 3.82 -11.86
C ILE A 164 -12.96 4.97 -11.43
N GLN A 165 -12.39 6.08 -10.95
CA GLN A 165 -13.16 7.25 -10.53
C GLN A 165 -14.10 7.75 -11.63
N LYS A 166 -13.57 7.92 -12.84
CA LYS A 166 -14.34 8.44 -13.96
C LYS A 166 -15.29 7.40 -14.56
N LYS A 167 -14.80 6.20 -14.84
CA LYS A 167 -15.54 5.22 -15.64
C LYS A 167 -16.53 4.40 -14.84
N TRP A 168 -16.31 4.26 -13.53
CA TRP A 168 -17.16 3.46 -12.66
C TRP A 168 -17.99 4.36 -11.76
N TYR A 169 -17.36 5.16 -10.89
CA TYR A 169 -18.11 5.94 -9.90
C TYR A 169 -18.92 7.08 -10.53
N GLN A 170 -18.30 7.94 -11.35
CA GLN A 170 -19.06 9.02 -12.01
C GLN A 170 -20.12 8.48 -12.99
N TRP A 171 -19.85 7.36 -13.67
CA TRP A 171 -20.85 6.72 -14.53
C TRP A 171 -22.02 6.16 -13.70
N SER A 172 -21.73 5.43 -12.61
CA SER A 172 -22.71 4.90 -11.67
C SER A 172 -23.62 6.01 -11.13
N ASP A 173 -23.02 7.11 -10.65
CA ASP A 173 -23.77 8.26 -10.13
C ASP A 173 -24.67 8.87 -11.20
N ALA A 174 -24.18 9.04 -12.43
CA ALA A 174 -24.97 9.56 -13.55
C ALA A 174 -26.13 8.62 -13.94
N GLN A 175 -25.93 7.31 -13.81
CA GLN A 175 -26.97 6.30 -14.07
C GLN A 175 -28.05 6.32 -12.98
N LEU A 176 -27.66 6.40 -11.72
CA LEU A 176 -28.61 6.54 -10.60
C LEU A 176 -29.40 7.84 -10.70
N GLU A 177 -28.75 8.97 -10.99
CA GLU A 177 -29.42 10.25 -11.20
C GLU A 177 -30.41 10.19 -12.39
N ARG A 178 -30.06 9.45 -13.45
CA ARG A 178 -30.94 9.23 -14.60
C ARG A 178 -32.20 8.46 -14.21
N VAL A 179 -32.06 7.37 -13.46
CA VAL A 179 -33.21 6.57 -12.97
C VAL A 179 -34.06 7.40 -12.01
N ASP A 180 -33.45 8.12 -11.08
CA ASP A 180 -34.16 8.97 -10.12
C ASP A 180 -35.07 9.99 -10.81
N LYS A 181 -34.52 10.72 -11.79
CA LYS A 181 -35.25 11.73 -12.57
C LYS A 181 -36.39 11.14 -13.40
N LEU A 182 -36.21 9.96 -13.97
CA LEU A 182 -37.18 9.35 -14.89
C LEU A 182 -38.22 8.49 -14.18
N THR A 183 -37.97 8.12 -12.91
CA THR A 183 -38.87 7.30 -12.09
C THR A 183 -39.42 8.04 -10.86
N ASN A 184 -39.12 9.34 -10.70
CA ASN A 184 -39.38 10.11 -9.47
C ASN A 184 -38.91 9.37 -8.20
N GLY A 185 -37.78 8.71 -8.29
CA GLY A 185 -37.15 7.94 -7.22
C GLY A 185 -37.73 6.55 -6.94
N VAL A 186 -38.82 6.13 -7.60
CA VAL A 186 -39.43 4.81 -7.38
C VAL A 186 -38.49 3.66 -7.76
N GLY A 187 -37.70 3.83 -8.83
CA GLY A 187 -36.76 2.81 -9.32
C GLY A 187 -35.39 2.82 -8.64
N ASN A 188 -35.16 3.71 -7.66
CA ASN A 188 -33.82 3.93 -7.12
C ASN A 188 -33.24 2.72 -6.39
N GLU A 189 -34.06 2.02 -5.59
CA GLU A 189 -33.58 0.87 -4.81
C GLU A 189 -33.07 -0.26 -5.71
N GLU A 190 -33.85 -0.59 -6.75
CA GLU A 190 -33.49 -1.63 -7.72
C GLU A 190 -32.29 -1.20 -8.58
N ALA A 191 -32.25 0.06 -9.02
CA ALA A 191 -31.10 0.59 -9.75
C ALA A 191 -29.81 0.60 -8.91
N GLU A 192 -29.91 0.98 -7.63
CA GLU A 192 -28.81 0.90 -6.67
C GLU A 192 -28.36 -0.55 -6.48
N GLU A 193 -29.28 -1.52 -6.38
CA GLU A 193 -28.91 -2.94 -6.24
C GLU A 193 -28.12 -3.44 -7.45
N ILE A 194 -28.60 -3.19 -8.67
CA ILE A 194 -27.96 -3.62 -9.92
C ILE A 194 -26.56 -3.01 -10.07
N ILE A 195 -26.43 -1.71 -9.83
CA ILE A 195 -25.14 -1.01 -9.93
C ILE A 195 -24.19 -1.49 -8.83
N ASN A 196 -24.68 -1.67 -7.60
CA ASN A 196 -23.87 -2.16 -6.50
C ASN A 196 -23.36 -3.60 -6.75
N GLU A 197 -24.16 -4.46 -7.35
CA GLU A 197 -23.73 -5.82 -7.73
C GLU A 197 -22.57 -5.76 -8.73
N LEU A 198 -22.72 -4.96 -9.80
CA LEU A 198 -21.68 -4.76 -10.82
C LEU A 198 -20.38 -4.25 -10.18
N LEU A 199 -20.49 -3.14 -9.46
CA LEU A 199 -19.34 -2.50 -8.85
C LEU A 199 -18.67 -3.45 -7.87
N SER A 200 -19.43 -4.14 -6.99
CA SER A 200 -18.87 -5.10 -6.02
C SER A 200 -18.15 -6.26 -6.67
N ARG A 201 -18.64 -6.78 -7.81
CA ARG A 201 -18.01 -7.90 -8.50
C ARG A 201 -16.67 -7.52 -9.12
N TYR A 202 -16.63 -6.46 -9.92
CA TYR A 202 -15.39 -6.02 -10.57
C TYR A 202 -14.36 -5.49 -9.60
N SER A 203 -14.83 -4.91 -8.51
CA SER A 203 -14.05 -4.57 -7.34
C SER A 203 -13.35 -5.76 -6.69
N GLY A 204 -14.05 -6.89 -6.54
CA GLY A 204 -13.43 -8.14 -6.09
C GLY A 204 -12.36 -8.64 -7.07
N TYR A 205 -12.58 -8.50 -8.37
CA TYR A 205 -11.57 -8.84 -9.38
C TYR A 205 -10.34 -7.92 -9.31
N LEU A 206 -10.54 -6.61 -9.18
CA LEU A 206 -9.43 -5.65 -8.98
C LEU A 206 -8.61 -5.99 -7.72
N HIS A 207 -9.27 -6.34 -6.63
CA HIS A 207 -8.60 -6.77 -5.42
C HIS A 207 -7.74 -8.02 -5.67
N SER A 208 -8.30 -9.04 -6.33
CA SER A 208 -7.56 -10.27 -6.67
C SER A 208 -6.36 -10.01 -7.59
N CYS A 209 -6.43 -8.99 -8.47
CA CYS A 209 -5.31 -8.59 -9.32
C CYS A 209 -4.14 -7.96 -8.53
N LEU A 210 -4.42 -7.37 -7.36
CA LEU A 210 -3.47 -6.54 -6.63
C LEU A 210 -2.95 -7.20 -5.34
N GLU A 211 -3.63 -8.21 -4.81
CA GLU A 211 -3.30 -8.86 -3.53
C GLU A 211 -1.83 -9.34 -3.47
N GLU A 212 -1.36 -10.06 -4.49
CA GLU A 212 0.02 -10.55 -4.53
C GLU A 212 1.03 -9.40 -4.59
N LEU A 213 0.77 -8.37 -5.40
CA LEU A 213 1.65 -7.21 -5.52
C LEU A 213 1.84 -6.51 -4.17
N GLN A 214 0.75 -6.31 -3.44
CA GLN A 214 0.76 -5.60 -2.16
C GLN A 214 1.50 -6.38 -1.07
N ALA A 215 1.24 -7.69 -0.98
CA ALA A 215 1.93 -8.55 -0.03
C ALA A 215 3.45 -8.60 -0.29
N GLN A 216 3.84 -8.70 -1.57
CA GLN A 216 5.24 -8.73 -1.98
C GLN A 216 5.92 -7.37 -1.79
N GLN A 217 5.18 -6.26 -1.98
CA GLN A 217 5.69 -4.91 -1.70
C GLN A 217 5.97 -4.71 -0.22
N ALA A 218 5.03 -5.03 0.66
CA ALA A 218 5.21 -4.90 2.10
C ALA A 218 6.39 -5.76 2.61
N THR A 219 6.50 -7.00 2.12
CA THR A 219 7.62 -7.90 2.44
C THR A 219 8.95 -7.32 1.96
N PHE A 220 8.98 -6.74 0.75
CA PHE A 220 10.18 -6.12 0.21
C PHE A 220 10.61 -4.90 1.03
N GLU A 221 9.70 -3.99 1.35
CA GLU A 221 9.98 -2.78 2.13
C GLU A 221 10.46 -3.12 3.55
N GLN A 222 9.87 -4.14 4.18
CA GLN A 222 10.36 -4.67 5.46
C GLN A 222 11.79 -5.21 5.34
N ASN A 223 12.07 -6.07 4.35
CA ASN A 223 13.40 -6.64 4.15
C ASN A 223 14.46 -5.55 3.89
N VAL A 224 14.07 -4.47 3.20
CA VAL A 224 14.91 -3.29 3.01
C VAL A 224 15.20 -2.63 4.35
N GLN A 225 14.19 -2.32 5.14
CA GLN A 225 14.35 -1.68 6.45
C GLN A 225 15.26 -2.51 7.38
N GLU A 226 15.01 -3.81 7.51
CA GLU A 226 15.80 -4.70 8.37
C GLU A 226 17.26 -4.79 7.94
N ALA A 227 17.53 -4.87 6.63
CA ALA A 227 18.90 -4.90 6.12
C ALA A 227 19.61 -3.56 6.35
N ILE A 228 18.92 -2.44 6.14
CA ILE A 228 19.48 -1.11 6.36
C ILE A 228 19.81 -0.90 7.84
N GLU A 229 18.91 -1.25 8.76
CA GLU A 229 19.16 -1.18 10.20
C GLU A 229 20.37 -2.03 10.62
N LYS A 230 20.45 -3.27 10.14
CA LYS A 230 21.60 -4.17 10.37
C LYS A 230 22.92 -3.53 9.94
N TYR A 231 22.98 -2.94 8.74
CA TYR A 231 24.22 -2.36 8.22
C TYR A 231 24.51 -0.96 8.75
N HIS A 232 23.49 -0.23 9.19
CA HIS A 232 23.66 0.99 9.96
C HIS A 232 24.38 0.69 11.28
N ASN A 233 23.93 -0.32 12.03
CA ASN A 233 24.56 -0.75 13.28
C ASN A 233 26.01 -1.22 13.06
N ALA A 234 26.27 -2.04 12.04
CA ALA A 234 27.63 -2.48 11.71
C ALA A 234 28.55 -1.32 11.26
N THR A 235 28.00 -0.31 10.60
CA THR A 235 28.73 0.91 10.21
C THR A 235 29.09 1.77 11.43
N ASN A 236 28.19 1.86 12.41
CA ASN A 236 28.47 2.54 13.68
C ASN A 236 29.58 1.83 14.46
N GLU A 237 29.53 0.49 14.54
CA GLU A 237 30.59 -0.28 15.19
C GLU A 237 31.96 -0.08 14.52
N LEU A 238 32.01 -0.03 13.17
CA LEU A 238 33.23 0.28 12.44
C LEU A 238 33.72 1.71 12.74
N THR A 239 32.79 2.67 12.82
CA THR A 239 33.10 4.06 13.16
C THR A 239 33.75 4.16 14.53
N ASP A 240 33.19 3.50 15.55
CA ASP A 240 33.75 3.48 16.90
C ASP A 240 35.18 2.91 16.91
N GLN A 241 35.43 1.83 16.16
CA GLN A 241 36.77 1.24 16.06
C GLN A 241 37.76 2.15 15.32
N VAL A 242 37.30 2.87 14.30
CA VAL A 242 38.08 3.90 13.60
C VAL A 242 38.45 5.03 14.56
N GLU A 243 37.49 5.55 15.34
CA GLU A 243 37.72 6.60 16.32
C GLU A 243 38.71 6.15 17.40
N LEU A 244 38.55 4.93 17.92
CA LEU A 244 39.48 4.32 18.87
C LEU A 244 40.91 4.25 18.30
N CYS A 245 41.05 3.80 17.04
CA CYS A 245 42.34 3.72 16.38
C CYS A 245 43.01 5.09 16.20
N VAL A 246 42.24 6.12 15.83
CA VAL A 246 42.76 7.46 15.52
C VAL A 246 43.02 8.28 16.79
N GLN A 247 42.13 8.23 17.79
CA GLN A 247 42.18 9.12 18.96
C GLN A 247 43.04 8.56 20.11
N PHE A 248 43.02 7.25 20.34
CA PHE A 248 43.58 6.67 21.58
C PHE A 248 44.98 6.08 21.43
N ASN A 249 45.70 6.39 20.33
CA ASN A 249 47.05 5.87 20.06
C ASN A 249 47.16 4.35 20.30
N LEU A 250 46.14 3.59 19.90
CA LEU A 250 46.12 2.15 20.05
C LEU A 250 47.34 1.52 19.37
N SER A 251 47.81 0.39 19.90
CA SER A 251 48.82 -0.39 19.19
C SER A 251 48.32 -0.73 17.78
N PHE A 252 49.24 -0.85 16.81
CA PHE A 252 48.83 -1.17 15.44
C PHE A 252 48.03 -2.49 15.37
N LEU A 253 48.37 -3.47 16.24
CA LEU A 253 47.65 -4.73 16.34
C LEU A 253 46.23 -4.52 16.87
N SER A 254 46.06 -3.72 17.92
CA SER A 254 44.76 -3.41 18.51
C SER A 254 43.86 -2.67 17.52
N CYS A 255 44.38 -1.64 16.84
CA CYS A 255 43.66 -0.92 15.80
C CYS A 255 43.24 -1.84 14.65
N ARG A 256 44.19 -2.60 14.09
CA ARG A 256 43.92 -3.52 12.98
C ARG A 256 42.92 -4.61 13.36
N ASN A 257 43.00 -5.17 14.57
CA ASN A 257 42.09 -6.20 15.02
C ASN A 257 40.68 -5.66 15.22
N GLY A 258 40.52 -4.50 15.87
CA GLY A 258 39.21 -3.86 16.07
C GLY A 258 38.54 -3.49 14.75
N ILE A 259 39.29 -2.85 13.84
CA ILE A 259 38.78 -2.53 12.49
C ILE A 259 38.40 -3.81 11.74
N ASN A 260 39.24 -4.84 11.74
CA ASN A 260 38.93 -6.10 11.04
C ASN A 260 37.73 -6.85 11.64
N GLU A 261 37.53 -6.76 12.95
CA GLU A 261 36.38 -7.34 13.63
C GLU A 261 35.10 -6.63 13.22
N ALA A 262 35.05 -5.29 13.29
CA ALA A 262 33.91 -4.51 12.84
C ALA A 262 33.64 -4.67 11.33
N LEU A 263 34.68 -4.78 10.51
CA LEU A 263 34.56 -5.03 9.07
C LEU A 263 33.82 -6.33 8.75
N ARG A 264 33.91 -7.36 9.59
CA ARG A 264 33.16 -8.61 9.40
C ARG A 264 31.64 -8.40 9.47
N GLY A 265 31.18 -7.41 10.23
CA GLY A 265 29.76 -7.02 10.27
C GLY A 265 29.26 -6.46 8.93
N LEU A 266 30.15 -5.97 8.07
CA LEU A 266 29.84 -5.40 6.76
C LEU A 266 30.17 -6.33 5.59
N ASP A 267 30.71 -7.52 5.83
CA ASP A 267 31.21 -8.40 4.76
C ASP A 267 30.09 -8.89 3.84
N SER A 268 28.89 -9.15 4.36
CA SER A 268 27.73 -9.58 3.56
C SER A 268 26.92 -8.44 2.97
N ALA A 269 27.17 -7.18 3.37
CA ALA A 269 26.38 -6.02 2.97
C ALA A 269 26.25 -5.85 1.46
N PRO A 270 27.34 -5.91 0.66
CA PRO A 270 27.22 -5.74 -0.78
C PRO A 270 26.33 -6.81 -1.44
N ALA A 271 26.39 -8.06 -0.96
CA ALA A 271 25.63 -9.17 -1.53
C ALA A 271 24.15 -9.14 -1.12
N GLU A 272 23.87 -8.83 0.15
CA GLU A 272 22.49 -8.74 0.66
C GLU A 272 21.75 -7.52 0.08
N LEU A 273 22.39 -6.35 0.03
CA LEU A 273 21.79 -5.15 -0.57
C LEU A 273 21.58 -5.30 -2.09
N LEU A 274 22.49 -5.98 -2.79
CA LEU A 274 22.28 -6.36 -4.20
C LEU A 274 21.11 -7.34 -4.36
N THR A 275 20.92 -8.26 -3.41
CA THR A 275 19.79 -9.19 -3.41
C THR A 275 18.46 -8.45 -3.27
N LEU A 276 18.40 -7.44 -2.39
CA LEU A 276 17.23 -6.55 -2.27
C LEU A 276 16.96 -5.81 -3.59
N LYS A 277 17.99 -5.24 -4.22
CA LYS A 277 17.83 -4.62 -5.55
C LYS A 277 17.21 -5.59 -6.58
N LEU A 278 17.67 -6.85 -6.60
CA LEU A 278 17.09 -7.88 -7.47
C LEU A 278 15.65 -8.26 -7.08
N GLN A 279 15.31 -8.26 -5.79
CA GLN A 279 13.93 -8.43 -5.32
C GLN A 279 13.04 -7.29 -5.79
N GLY A 280 13.50 -6.03 -5.73
CA GLY A 280 12.77 -4.89 -6.27
C GLY A 280 12.50 -5.00 -7.78
N ILE A 281 13.46 -5.50 -8.56
CA ILE A 281 13.25 -5.79 -10.00
C ILE A 281 12.19 -6.87 -10.21
N ARG A 282 12.16 -7.91 -9.36
CA ARG A 282 11.10 -8.93 -9.41
C ARG A 282 9.74 -8.34 -9.06
N LEU A 283 9.68 -7.43 -8.08
CA LEU A 283 8.45 -6.74 -7.72
C LEU A 283 7.88 -5.93 -8.89
N LEU A 284 8.74 -5.29 -9.71
CA LEU A 284 8.30 -4.66 -10.95
C LEU A 284 7.64 -5.64 -11.93
N ALA A 285 8.15 -6.87 -12.04
CA ALA A 285 7.55 -7.89 -12.90
C ALA A 285 6.16 -8.33 -12.39
N ILE A 286 6.02 -8.47 -11.07
CA ILE A 286 4.71 -8.73 -10.42
C ILE A 286 3.77 -7.54 -10.66
N GLY A 287 4.27 -6.31 -10.52
CA GLY A 287 3.50 -5.09 -10.79
C GLY A 287 3.02 -4.97 -12.23
N LEU A 288 3.83 -5.40 -13.20
CA LEU A 288 3.41 -5.46 -14.61
C LEU A 288 2.31 -6.50 -14.84
N ASN A 289 2.39 -7.66 -14.19
CA ASN A 289 1.35 -8.69 -14.29
C ASN A 289 0.03 -8.20 -13.67
N ALA A 290 0.11 -7.61 -12.46
CA ALA A 290 -1.02 -7.01 -11.78
C ALA A 290 -1.67 -5.88 -12.62
N SER A 291 -0.85 -5.02 -13.22
CA SER A 291 -1.29 -3.99 -14.17
C SER A 291 -2.01 -4.58 -15.38
N GLY A 292 -1.51 -5.68 -15.95
CA GLY A 292 -2.19 -6.42 -17.02
C GLY A 292 -3.57 -6.93 -16.60
N CYS A 293 -3.65 -7.56 -15.42
CA CYS A 293 -4.90 -8.05 -14.82
C CYS A 293 -5.91 -6.91 -14.59
N VAL A 294 -5.48 -5.81 -13.95
CA VAL A 294 -6.32 -4.62 -13.74
C VAL A 294 -6.81 -4.04 -15.07
N GLY A 295 -5.93 -3.95 -16.07
CA GLY A 295 -6.31 -3.48 -17.40
C GLY A 295 -7.39 -4.34 -18.05
N GLN A 296 -7.30 -5.67 -17.92
CA GLN A 296 -8.31 -6.61 -18.39
C GLN A 296 -9.63 -6.45 -17.63
N THR A 297 -9.60 -6.40 -16.29
CA THR A 297 -10.79 -6.20 -15.45
C THR A 297 -11.52 -4.90 -15.78
N LEU A 298 -10.79 -3.81 -16.03
CA LEU A 298 -11.37 -2.53 -16.46
C LEU A 298 -12.03 -2.63 -17.84
N ALA A 299 -11.43 -3.40 -18.77
CA ALA A 299 -12.01 -3.62 -20.09
C ALA A 299 -13.28 -4.48 -20.03
N GLU A 300 -13.27 -5.53 -19.22
CA GLU A 300 -14.44 -6.39 -18.97
C GLU A 300 -15.60 -5.59 -18.35
N HIS A 301 -15.32 -4.72 -17.37
CA HIS A 301 -16.32 -3.82 -16.82
C HIS A 301 -16.96 -2.94 -17.91
N GLU A 302 -16.14 -2.34 -18.79
CA GLU A 302 -16.67 -1.52 -19.88
C GLU A 302 -17.52 -2.31 -20.88
N LEU A 303 -17.22 -3.60 -21.10
CA LEU A 303 -18.03 -4.48 -21.96
C LEU A 303 -19.37 -4.85 -21.33
N GLU A 304 -19.47 -4.88 -20.00
CA GLU A 304 -20.71 -5.22 -19.30
C GLU A 304 -21.66 -4.04 -19.11
N LYS A 305 -21.14 -2.80 -19.11
CA LYS A 305 -21.94 -1.57 -18.94
C LYS A 305 -23.22 -1.52 -19.79
N PRO A 306 -23.21 -1.82 -21.10
CA PRO A 306 -24.44 -1.77 -21.90
C PRO A 306 -25.53 -2.74 -21.42
N SER A 307 -25.15 -3.89 -20.85
CA SER A 307 -26.11 -4.85 -20.29
C SER A 307 -26.77 -4.29 -19.03
N VAL A 308 -26.00 -3.59 -18.19
CA VAL A 308 -26.53 -2.91 -17.00
C VAL A 308 -27.40 -1.72 -17.40
N GLU A 309 -26.95 -0.89 -18.35
CA GLU A 309 -27.74 0.24 -18.86
C GLU A 309 -29.10 -0.21 -19.39
N ARG A 310 -29.16 -1.34 -20.10
CA ARG A 310 -30.43 -1.94 -20.55
C ARG A 310 -31.35 -2.31 -19.37
N LYS A 311 -30.82 -2.91 -18.29
CA LYS A 311 -31.64 -3.23 -17.10
C LYS A 311 -32.16 -1.95 -16.43
N LEU A 312 -31.37 -0.89 -16.40
CA LEU A 312 -31.81 0.41 -15.87
C LEU A 312 -32.87 1.05 -16.77
N ASP A 313 -32.75 0.89 -18.09
CA ASP A 313 -33.76 1.34 -19.06
C ASP A 313 -35.07 0.55 -18.91
N GLU A 314 -35.00 -0.74 -18.56
CA GLU A 314 -36.18 -1.60 -18.26
C GLU A 314 -36.92 -1.08 -17.02
N ILE A 315 -36.23 -0.74 -15.93
CA ILE A 315 -36.84 -0.12 -14.73
C ILE A 315 -37.57 1.18 -15.08
N ILE A 316 -36.94 2.03 -15.91
CA ILE A 316 -37.53 3.29 -16.35
C ILE A 316 -38.79 3.04 -17.19
N ALA A 317 -38.74 2.09 -18.13
CA ALA A 317 -39.85 1.76 -19.00
C ALA A 317 -41.05 1.20 -18.21
N GLU A 318 -40.80 0.27 -17.28
CA GLU A 318 -41.85 -0.32 -16.44
C GLU A 318 -42.58 0.73 -15.60
N TYR A 319 -41.86 1.70 -15.04
CA TYR A 319 -42.48 2.81 -14.30
C TYR A 319 -43.36 3.69 -15.20
N GLN A 320 -42.92 4.01 -16.42
CA GLN A 320 -43.68 4.83 -17.36
C GLN A 320 -44.96 4.12 -17.82
N GLU A 321 -44.91 2.80 -18.07
CA GLU A 321 -46.08 2.00 -18.42
C GLU A 321 -47.12 1.97 -17.27
N GLN A 322 -46.66 1.86 -16.02
CA GLN A 322 -47.54 1.90 -14.84
C GLN A 322 -48.23 3.27 -14.66
N GLN A 323 -47.54 4.37 -14.96
CA GLN A 323 -48.17 5.70 -14.93
C GLN A 323 -49.26 5.83 -15.99
N THR A 324 -48.98 5.44 -17.24
CA THR A 324 -49.95 5.57 -18.34
C THR A 324 -51.20 4.72 -18.15
N SER A 325 -51.08 3.54 -17.54
CA SER A 325 -52.23 2.66 -17.27
C SER A 325 -53.15 3.14 -16.15
N THR A 326 -52.70 4.09 -15.32
CA THR A 326 -53.51 4.62 -14.20
C THR A 326 -54.36 5.84 -14.59
N ASP A 327 -54.01 6.54 -15.67
CA ASP A 327 -54.68 7.78 -16.07
C ASP A 327 -55.93 7.58 -16.97
N ASP A 328 -56.14 6.39 -17.54
CA ASP A 328 -57.22 6.15 -18.52
C ASP A 328 -58.61 5.82 -17.88
N ASP A 329 -58.72 5.66 -16.57
CA ASP A 329 -59.98 5.24 -15.90
C ASP A 329 -60.82 6.40 -15.29
N SER A 330 -60.59 7.67 -15.65
CA SER A 330 -61.32 8.83 -15.07
C SER A 330 -62.08 9.75 -16.03
N SER A 331 -62.45 9.31 -17.25
CA SER A 331 -63.28 10.10 -18.16
C SER A 331 -64.57 9.38 -18.61
N SER A 332 -65.60 9.42 -17.76
CA SER A 332 -67.00 9.17 -18.15
C SER A 332 -67.90 10.24 -17.50
N ASN A 333 -67.83 11.46 -18.04
CA ASN A 333 -68.72 12.57 -17.73
C ASN A 333 -70.07 12.42 -18.45
N ASN A 334 -71.13 12.34 -17.65
CA ASN A 334 -72.42 13.03 -17.79
C ASN A 334 -72.90 13.40 -19.22
N GLU A 335 -73.73 12.55 -19.82
CA GLU A 335 -74.70 12.97 -20.84
C GLU A 335 -75.95 13.56 -20.16
N THR A 336 -76.07 14.89 -20.23
CA THR A 336 -77.32 15.62 -20.00
C THR A 336 -78.06 15.75 -21.32
N THR A 337 -79.22 15.09 -21.47
CA THR A 337 -80.15 15.36 -22.56
C THR A 337 -81.51 15.70 -21.97
N THR A 338 -81.86 16.98 -21.96
CA THR A 338 -83.15 17.50 -21.54
C THR A 338 -83.81 18.24 -22.72
N ILE A 339 -84.86 17.61 -23.25
CA ILE A 339 -86.09 18.18 -23.82
C ILE A 339 -85.99 19.13 -25.03
N SER A 340 -86.62 18.70 -26.13
CA SER A 340 -87.39 19.58 -27.02
C SER A 340 -88.55 18.78 -27.60
N SER A 341 -89.77 19.24 -27.27
CA SER A 341 -91.09 19.05 -27.91
C SER A 341 -91.58 17.67 -28.34
#